data_AF-A0A3M1YMD2-F1
#
_entry.id   AF-A0A3M1YMD2-F1
#
_cell.length_a   1.000
_cell.length_b   1.000
_cell.length_c   1.000
_cell.angle_alpha   90.00
_cell.angle_beta   90.00
_cell.angle_gamma   90.00
#
_symmetry.space_group_name_H-M   'P 1'
#
loop_
_entity.id
_entity.type
_entity.pdbx_description
1 polymer ?
#
loop_
_entity_poly.entity_id
_entity_poly.type
_entity_poly.pdbx_seq_one_letter_code
_entity_poly.pdbx_strand_id
1 'polypeptide(L)'
;RSDVYALGVMIFEMATGRRPFEADTPYGVAVKQVTQKPPEPRSLNPSIPVAVERVILKALEKDRNHRYQTATELAEALEHAVENGDKHDTQPRLQTPPIPTQVPPPVTPAPAPSYTQPPVSSQRGQAVHPPSSRLSRRIPRRKSGGAMTSVIIGVLIGCGLLSVVIIGALIMVSNLLNNSDTTPEAGVSSNTGLPAPLDETSEAARETLVASGTLPPLDTTPTKILGSILTPISSTNIAPVGEAATATRVPALNDVGGELIYFDQRGGSFEIVRLNLETGIETQLTQDSSTNSYPQASPDGRWVVFQSNRDGDFEIYRVNLFGGELQQLTDNDYRDRLPTWSPDGEWIYYSSDTRGDEMYDLMRMRPDGSDKEVIFSNNQRNSHVR
;
A
#
# COMPACT_ATOMS: atom_id res chain seq x y z
N ARG A 1 0.23 -7.98 11.10
CA ARG A 1 1.20 -9.09 11.25
C ARG A 1 2.51 -8.62 10.64
N SER A 2 3.58 -8.48 11.43
CA SER A 2 4.90 -8.10 10.92
C SER A 2 5.54 -9.28 10.16
N ASP A 3 6.25 -9.01 9.06
CA ASP A 3 6.96 -10.04 8.30
C ASP A 3 8.27 -10.42 9.00
N VAL A 4 8.44 -11.71 9.31
CA VAL A 4 9.63 -12.29 9.97
C VAL A 4 10.89 -12.03 9.14
N TYR A 5 10.80 -11.99 7.81
CA TYR A 5 11.95 -11.74 6.95
C TYR A 5 12.46 -10.30 7.09
N ALA A 6 11.54 -9.32 7.11
CA ALA A 6 11.90 -7.93 7.33
C ALA A 6 12.55 -7.73 8.71
N LEU A 7 12.03 -8.41 9.74
CA LEU A 7 12.65 -8.39 11.06
C LEU A 7 14.05 -9.03 11.05
N GLY A 8 14.25 -10.12 10.31
CA GLY A 8 15.57 -10.72 10.09
C GLY A 8 16.58 -9.76 9.44
N VAL A 9 16.14 -8.96 8.45
CA VAL A 9 16.98 -7.93 7.82
C VAL A 9 17.40 -6.85 8.83
N MET A 10 16.47 -6.40 9.67
CA MET A 10 16.76 -5.41 10.71
C MET A 10 17.75 -5.96 11.74
N ILE A 11 17.58 -7.21 12.19
CA ILE A 11 18.50 -7.84 13.14
C ILE A 11 19.89 -8.01 12.51
N PHE A 12 19.97 -8.40 11.24
CA PHE A 12 21.23 -8.45 10.50
C PHE A 12 21.95 -7.09 10.48
N GLU A 13 21.21 -6.02 10.16
CA GLU A 13 21.75 -4.66 10.11
C GLU A 13 22.19 -4.17 11.49
N MET A 14 21.42 -4.43 12.54
CA MET A 14 21.81 -4.10 13.91
C MET A 14 23.06 -4.87 14.37
N ALA A 15 23.20 -6.14 13.99
CA ALA A 15 24.32 -6.97 14.41
C ALA A 15 25.63 -6.67 13.64
N THR A 16 25.52 -6.25 12.38
CA THR A 16 26.68 -6.09 11.48
C THR A 16 26.99 -4.65 11.08
N GLY A 17 26.06 -3.72 11.33
CA GLY A 17 26.14 -2.32 10.89
C GLY A 17 25.92 -2.13 9.38
N ARG A 18 25.52 -3.17 8.64
CA ARG A 18 25.28 -3.14 7.19
C ARG A 18 24.08 -3.97 6.81
N ARG A 19 23.46 -3.66 5.67
CA ARG A 19 22.37 -4.48 5.14
C ARG A 19 22.91 -5.77 4.53
N PRO A 20 22.12 -6.86 4.55
CA PRO A 20 22.54 -8.13 3.95
C PRO A 20 22.71 -8.05 2.43
N PHE A 21 22.02 -7.11 1.76
CA PHE A 21 22.12 -6.88 0.32
C PHE A 21 22.10 -5.39 0.01
N GLU A 22 23.04 -4.96 -0.82
CA GLU A 22 23.15 -3.58 -1.33
C GLU A 22 23.27 -3.61 -2.86
N ALA A 23 22.70 -2.61 -3.53
CA ALA A 23 22.79 -2.41 -4.97
C ALA A 23 22.56 -0.94 -5.30
N ASP A 24 23.01 -0.50 -6.47
CA ASP A 24 22.89 0.89 -6.92
C ASP A 24 21.43 1.34 -7.17
N THR A 25 20.50 0.38 -7.26
CA THR A 25 19.07 0.64 -7.45
C THR A 25 18.22 -0.18 -6.49
N PRO A 26 17.04 0.33 -6.06
CA PRO A 26 16.10 -0.43 -5.24
C PRO A 26 15.67 -1.76 -5.88
N TYR A 27 15.49 -1.78 -7.20
CA TYR A 27 15.21 -3.01 -7.96
C TYR A 27 16.34 -4.03 -7.83
N GLY A 28 17.61 -3.59 -7.91
CA GLY A 28 18.76 -4.45 -7.69
C GLY A 28 18.77 -5.07 -6.29
N VAL A 29 18.40 -4.30 -5.25
CA VAL A 29 18.27 -4.84 -3.89
C VAL A 29 17.16 -5.88 -3.82
N ALA A 30 16.00 -5.62 -4.41
CA ALA A 30 14.88 -6.57 -4.43
C ALA A 30 15.25 -7.88 -5.14
N VAL A 31 15.93 -7.81 -6.29
CA VAL A 31 16.43 -8.99 -7.01
C VAL A 31 17.40 -9.78 -6.13
N LYS A 32 18.34 -9.11 -5.46
CA LYS A 32 19.28 -9.78 -4.55
C LYS A 32 18.58 -10.41 -3.34
N GLN A 33 17.57 -9.75 -2.78
CA GLN A 33 16.76 -10.30 -1.70
C GLN A 33 16.00 -11.57 -2.11
N VAL A 34 15.64 -11.73 -3.39
CA VAL A 34 14.95 -12.94 -3.87
C VAL A 34 15.94 -14.02 -4.30
N THR A 35 17.04 -13.64 -4.95
CA THR A 35 17.89 -14.59 -5.69
C THR A 35 19.23 -14.92 -5.02
N GLN A 36 19.76 -14.02 -4.20
CA GLN A 36 21.08 -14.18 -3.59
C GLN A 36 20.99 -14.71 -2.16
N LYS A 37 21.92 -15.61 -1.81
CA LYS A 37 22.10 -16.08 -0.43
C LYS A 37 22.63 -14.92 0.43
N PRO A 38 22.09 -14.68 1.64
CA PRO A 38 22.61 -13.65 2.52
C PRO A 38 24.08 -13.95 2.91
N PRO A 39 24.93 -12.92 3.03
CA PRO A 39 26.28 -13.09 3.55
C PRO A 39 26.24 -13.54 5.01
N GLU A 40 27.31 -14.20 5.47
CA GLU A 40 27.44 -14.65 6.85
C GLU A 40 27.68 -13.44 7.78
N PRO A 41 26.84 -13.16 8.78
CA PRO A 41 27.01 -12.04 9.70
C PRO A 41 28.40 -11.99 10.35
N ARG A 42 28.97 -13.15 10.70
CA ARG A 42 30.29 -13.22 11.35
C ARG A 42 31.46 -12.87 10.42
N SER A 43 31.25 -12.90 9.11
CA SER A 43 32.23 -12.39 8.15
C SER A 43 32.35 -10.86 8.20
N LEU A 44 31.28 -10.17 8.60
CA LEU A 44 31.23 -8.71 8.73
C LEU A 44 31.53 -8.25 10.16
N ASN A 45 31.04 -8.99 11.16
CA ASN A 45 31.30 -8.74 12.57
C ASN A 45 31.66 -10.06 13.32
N PRO A 46 32.97 -10.38 13.46
CA PRO A 46 33.41 -11.61 14.10
C PRO A 46 33.02 -11.76 15.58
N SER A 47 32.59 -10.69 16.25
CA SER A 47 32.16 -10.73 17.65
C SER A 47 30.75 -11.31 17.84
N ILE A 48 30.00 -11.54 16.76
CA ILE A 48 28.66 -12.15 16.83
C ILE A 48 28.81 -13.63 17.25
N PRO A 49 28.10 -14.09 18.29
CA PRO A 49 28.08 -15.50 18.68
C PRO A 49 27.51 -16.40 17.57
N VAL A 50 28.03 -17.63 17.45
CA VAL A 50 27.60 -18.61 16.43
C VAL A 50 26.10 -18.90 16.52
N ALA A 51 25.56 -18.95 17.74
CA ALA A 51 24.13 -19.15 17.94
C ALA A 51 23.30 -18.00 17.35
N VAL A 52 23.74 -16.75 17.52
CA VAL A 52 23.06 -15.56 17.00
C VAL A 52 23.11 -15.52 15.47
N GLU A 53 24.26 -15.86 14.87
CA GLU A 53 24.39 -16.00 13.41
C GLU A 53 23.38 -16.99 12.83
N ARG A 54 23.21 -18.16 13.46
CA ARG A 54 22.24 -19.18 13.00
C ARG A 54 20.80 -18.66 13.04
N VAL A 55 20.43 -17.91 14.08
CA VAL A 55 19.11 -17.29 14.20
C VAL A 55 18.88 -16.28 13.08
N ILE A 56 19.87 -15.40 12.83
CA ILE A 56 19.80 -14.39 11.77
C ILE A 56 19.66 -15.06 10.39
N LEU A 57 20.47 -16.07 10.09
CA LEU A 57 20.42 -16.77 8.80
C LEU A 57 19.10 -17.53 8.61
N LYS A 58 18.57 -18.17 9.67
CA LYS A 58 17.25 -18.83 9.61
C LYS A 58 16.12 -17.82 9.39
N ALA A 59 16.20 -16.62 9.96
CA ALA A 59 15.21 -15.56 9.72
C ALA A 59 15.25 -15.03 8.27
N LEU A 60 16.42 -15.08 7.63
CA LEU A 60 16.66 -14.65 6.24
C LEU A 60 16.50 -15.77 5.20
N GLU A 61 15.97 -16.93 5.59
CA GLU A 61 15.66 -18.01 4.65
C GLU A 61 14.65 -17.55 3.58
N LYS A 62 14.90 -17.94 2.33
CA LYS A 62 14.07 -17.49 1.21
C LYS A 62 12.69 -18.14 1.25
N ASP A 63 12.68 -19.44 1.49
CA ASP A 63 11.45 -20.18 1.73
C ASP A 63 10.87 -19.81 3.11
N ARG A 64 9.62 -19.38 3.11
CA ARG A 64 8.88 -19.06 4.33
C ARG A 64 8.76 -20.25 5.28
N ASN A 65 8.68 -21.47 4.76
CA ASN A 65 8.51 -22.67 5.58
C ASN A 65 9.76 -23.05 6.38
N HIS A 66 10.94 -22.58 5.94
CA HIS A 66 12.21 -22.80 6.66
C HIS A 66 12.54 -21.66 7.63
N ARG A 67 11.78 -20.55 7.58
CA ARG A 67 11.88 -19.43 8.53
C ARG A 67 11.15 -19.73 9.83
N TYR A 68 11.35 -18.86 10.81
CA TYR A 68 10.45 -18.76 11.96
C TYR A 68 9.05 -18.37 11.49
N GLN A 69 8.03 -18.97 12.10
CA GLN A 69 6.65 -18.76 11.65
C GLN A 69 5.99 -17.56 12.32
N THR A 70 6.53 -17.13 13.47
CA THR A 70 6.05 -15.97 14.21
C THR A 70 7.21 -15.10 14.69
N ALA A 71 6.93 -13.82 14.94
CA ALA A 71 7.92 -12.89 15.51
C ALA A 71 8.30 -13.31 16.95
N THR A 72 7.37 -13.89 17.71
CA THR A 72 7.63 -14.42 19.06
C THR A 72 8.65 -15.55 19.03
N GLU A 73 8.49 -16.52 18.12
CA GLU A 73 9.44 -17.64 17.96
C GLU A 73 10.85 -17.14 17.58
N LEU A 74 10.94 -16.12 16.72
CA LEU A 74 12.22 -15.48 16.39
C LEU A 74 12.83 -14.76 17.60
N ALA A 75 12.02 -14.03 18.38
CA ALA A 75 12.49 -13.33 19.56
C ALA A 75 13.01 -14.29 20.64
N GLU A 76 12.27 -15.34 20.96
CA GLU A 76 12.69 -16.39 21.92
C GLU A 76 13.99 -17.07 21.47
N ALA A 77 14.10 -17.38 20.17
CA ALA A 77 15.31 -17.98 19.62
C ALA A 77 16.53 -17.04 19.70
N LEU A 78 16.31 -15.74 19.49
CA LEU A 78 17.37 -14.72 19.59
C LEU A 78 17.81 -14.50 21.04
N GLU A 79 16.86 -14.39 21.97
CA GLU A 79 17.13 -14.26 23.42
C GLU A 79 17.94 -15.46 23.92
N HIS A 80 17.48 -16.68 23.62
CA HIS A 80 18.21 -17.90 23.97
C HIS A 80 19.61 -17.94 23.33
N ALA A 81 19.76 -17.48 22.08
CA ALA A 81 21.06 -17.45 21.39
C ALA A 81 22.03 -16.44 22.00
N VAL A 82 21.55 -15.31 22.54
CA VAL A 82 22.38 -14.32 23.23
C VAL A 82 22.77 -14.81 24.63
N GLU A 83 21.83 -15.41 25.37
CA GLU A 83 22.07 -15.88 26.75
C GLU A 83 22.93 -17.14 26.84
N ASN A 84 22.78 -18.06 25.87
CA ASN A 84 23.39 -19.39 25.91
C ASN A 84 24.41 -19.63 24.78
N GLY A 85 24.77 -18.59 24.03
CA GLY A 85 25.47 -18.63 22.74
C GLY A 85 26.83 -19.33 22.70
N ASP A 86 27.50 -19.49 23.85
CA ASP A 86 28.81 -20.14 23.97
C ASP A 86 28.80 -21.42 24.82
N LYS A 87 27.68 -21.80 25.43
CA LYS A 87 27.64 -22.88 26.44
C LYS A 87 27.58 -24.30 25.87
N HIS A 88 27.45 -24.48 24.56
CA HIS A 88 27.28 -25.79 23.93
C HIS A 88 28.49 -26.31 23.13
N ASP A 89 29.66 -25.67 23.24
CA ASP A 89 30.89 -26.16 22.60
C ASP A 89 31.80 -26.88 23.63
N THR A 90 31.28 -27.95 24.23
CA THR A 90 32.07 -28.94 25.01
C THR A 90 32.52 -30.13 24.14
N GLN A 91 32.65 -29.95 22.82
CA GLN A 91 33.40 -30.89 21.99
C GLN A 91 34.87 -30.48 21.94
N PRO A 92 35.82 -31.40 22.24
CA PRO A 92 37.24 -31.09 22.14
C PRO A 92 37.59 -30.67 20.71
N ARG A 93 38.30 -29.54 20.56
CA ARG A 93 38.92 -29.12 19.30
C ARG A 93 39.64 -30.32 18.65
N LEU A 94 39.07 -30.86 17.59
CA LEU A 94 39.87 -31.54 16.57
C LEU A 94 40.73 -30.44 15.96
N GLN A 95 42.03 -30.43 16.30
CA GLN A 95 43.01 -29.62 15.61
C GLN A 95 42.92 -29.98 14.12
N THR A 96 42.39 -29.07 13.31
CA THR A 96 42.54 -29.18 11.86
C THR A 96 44.03 -29.03 11.57
N PRO A 97 44.66 -29.95 10.83
CA PRO A 97 46.06 -29.78 10.45
C PRO A 97 46.22 -28.46 9.67
N PRO A 98 47.35 -27.76 9.79
CA PRO A 98 47.57 -26.51 9.07
C PRO A 98 47.40 -26.77 7.58
N ILE A 99 46.45 -26.04 6.96
CA ILE A 99 46.25 -26.04 5.52
C ILE A 99 47.59 -25.58 4.90
N PRO A 100 48.19 -26.34 3.97
CA PRO A 100 49.39 -25.88 3.27
C PRO A 100 49.08 -24.57 2.57
N THR A 101 49.92 -23.55 2.79
CA THR A 101 49.85 -22.27 2.09
C THR A 101 50.08 -22.52 0.59
N GLN A 102 49.02 -22.68 -0.18
CA GLN A 102 49.12 -22.53 -1.63
C GLN A 102 49.20 -21.05 -1.93
N VAL A 103 50.38 -20.62 -2.36
CA VAL A 103 50.58 -19.32 -3.00
C VAL A 103 49.67 -19.28 -4.24
N PRO A 104 48.74 -18.32 -4.35
CA PRO A 104 47.93 -18.20 -5.55
C PRO A 104 48.84 -17.92 -6.75
N PRO A 105 48.59 -18.55 -7.92
CA PRO A 105 49.36 -18.26 -9.13
C PRO A 105 49.22 -16.77 -9.49
N PRO A 106 50.25 -16.17 -10.12
CA PRO A 106 50.21 -14.75 -10.47
C PRO A 106 49.03 -14.48 -11.40
N VAL A 107 48.17 -13.56 -10.98
CA VAL A 107 47.05 -13.06 -11.79
C VAL A 107 47.64 -12.35 -13.00
N THR A 108 47.54 -13.00 -14.16
CA THR A 108 47.80 -12.32 -15.43
C THR A 108 46.60 -11.41 -15.69
N PRO A 109 46.78 -10.09 -15.88
CA PRO A 109 45.66 -9.21 -16.19
C PRO A 109 45.06 -9.65 -17.53
N ALA A 110 43.74 -9.83 -17.55
CA ALA A 110 43.01 -10.09 -18.79
C ALA A 110 43.27 -8.94 -19.79
N PRO A 111 43.44 -9.23 -21.09
CA PRO A 111 43.57 -8.19 -22.09
C PRO A 111 42.31 -7.32 -22.09
N ALA A 112 42.50 -6.00 -22.14
CA ALA A 112 41.41 -5.04 -22.21
C ALA A 112 40.46 -5.37 -23.37
N PRO A 113 39.14 -5.22 -23.20
CA PRO A 113 38.21 -5.42 -24.29
C PRO A 113 38.58 -4.50 -25.46
N SER A 114 38.82 -5.08 -26.62
CA SER A 114 39.03 -4.34 -27.86
C SER A 114 37.71 -3.70 -28.26
N TYR A 115 37.56 -2.40 -27.98
CA TYR A 115 36.46 -1.62 -28.53
C TYR A 115 36.69 -1.46 -30.04
N THR A 116 36.02 -2.28 -30.84
CA THR A 116 35.89 -2.01 -32.27
C THR A 116 35.01 -0.77 -32.41
N GLN A 117 35.58 0.37 -32.78
CA GLN A 117 34.77 1.54 -33.12
C GLN A 117 33.85 1.17 -34.31
N PRO A 118 32.56 1.54 -34.27
CA PRO A 118 31.72 1.42 -35.46
C PRO A 118 32.32 2.26 -36.59
N PRO A 119 32.17 1.83 -37.86
CA PRO A 119 32.85 2.47 -38.97
C PRO A 119 32.44 3.95 -39.06
N VAL A 120 33.46 4.81 -39.05
CA VAL A 120 33.32 6.23 -39.40
C VAL A 120 32.91 6.28 -40.87
N SER A 121 31.65 6.58 -41.14
CA SER A 121 31.19 6.91 -42.48
C SER A 121 31.68 8.30 -42.85
N SER A 122 32.89 8.35 -43.42
CA SER A 122 33.39 9.51 -44.14
C SER A 122 32.65 9.63 -45.48
N GLN A 123 31.52 10.34 -45.50
CA GLN A 123 31.06 11.00 -46.73
C GLN A 123 30.61 12.43 -46.44
N ARG A 124 31.55 13.34 -46.67
CA ARG A 124 31.29 14.75 -46.98
C ARG A 124 30.79 14.77 -48.43
N GLY A 125 29.48 14.95 -48.62
CA GLY A 125 28.85 15.00 -49.93
C GLY A 125 27.54 15.79 -49.88
N GLN A 126 27.65 17.09 -50.14
CA GLN A 126 26.66 18.00 -50.72
C GLN A 126 25.23 18.04 -50.15
N ALA A 127 24.86 19.23 -49.67
CA ALA A 127 23.49 19.64 -49.46
C ALA A 127 22.68 19.53 -50.77
N VAL A 128 21.66 18.67 -50.76
CA VAL A 128 20.57 18.69 -51.75
C VAL A 128 19.26 18.72 -50.97
N HIS A 129 18.54 19.83 -51.14
CA HIS A 129 17.20 20.03 -50.60
C HIS A 129 16.25 18.93 -51.11
N PRO A 130 15.41 18.30 -50.26
CA PRO A 130 14.26 17.57 -50.75
C PRO A 130 13.13 18.56 -51.11
N PRO A 131 12.37 18.31 -52.19
CA PRO A 131 11.27 19.16 -52.57
C PRO A 131 10.14 19.06 -51.55
N SER A 132 9.55 20.21 -51.25
CA SER A 132 8.30 20.35 -50.50
C SER A 132 7.15 19.65 -51.22
N SER A 133 6.87 18.39 -50.89
CA SER A 133 5.58 17.76 -51.17
C SER A 133 4.70 17.83 -49.93
N ARG A 134 3.87 18.87 -49.88
CA ARG A 134 2.74 18.97 -48.95
C ARG A 134 1.78 17.79 -49.20
N LEU A 135 1.76 16.83 -48.29
CA LEU A 135 0.61 15.94 -48.12
C LEU A 135 -0.17 16.40 -46.89
N SER A 136 -1.06 17.37 -47.13
CA SER A 136 -2.09 17.76 -46.18
C SER A 136 -3.06 16.60 -46.02
N ARG A 137 -2.82 15.71 -45.05
CA ARG A 137 -3.82 14.75 -44.61
C ARG A 137 -4.86 15.50 -43.77
N ARG A 138 -5.90 16.00 -44.45
CA ARG A 138 -7.10 16.55 -43.81
C ARG A 138 -7.79 15.43 -43.03
N ILE A 139 -7.64 15.44 -41.71
CA ILE A 139 -8.53 14.73 -40.80
C ILE A 139 -9.86 15.53 -40.80
N PRO A 140 -11.02 14.93 -41.11
CA PRO A 140 -12.28 15.66 -41.05
C PRO A 140 -12.63 15.94 -39.59
N ARG A 141 -12.51 17.22 -39.19
CA ARG A 141 -13.13 17.76 -37.98
C ARG A 141 -14.64 17.59 -38.09
N ARG A 142 -15.23 16.72 -37.25
CA ARG A 142 -16.67 16.63 -37.06
C ARG A 142 -17.15 17.93 -36.41
N LYS A 143 -17.78 18.81 -37.21
CA LYS A 143 -18.55 19.97 -36.71
C LYS A 143 -19.69 19.44 -35.84
N SER A 144 -19.65 19.67 -34.53
CA SER A 144 -20.84 19.58 -33.68
C SER A 144 -21.67 20.84 -33.92
N GLY A 145 -22.80 20.67 -34.63
CA GLY A 145 -23.82 21.70 -34.75
C GLY A 145 -24.56 21.86 -33.44
N GLY A 146 -24.05 22.74 -32.57
CA GLY A 146 -24.77 23.22 -31.39
C GLY A 146 -25.84 24.23 -31.80
N ALA A 147 -27.04 23.75 -32.12
CA ALA A 147 -28.23 24.60 -32.21
C ALA A 147 -29.58 23.85 -32.02
N MET A 148 -29.59 22.57 -31.65
CA MET A 148 -30.83 21.79 -31.49
C MET A 148 -30.91 20.93 -30.21
N THR A 149 -29.90 20.96 -29.33
CA THR A 149 -29.91 20.17 -28.07
C THR A 149 -30.52 20.90 -26.88
N SER A 150 -30.77 22.21 -26.96
CA SER A 150 -31.37 22.98 -25.84
C SER A 150 -32.89 22.78 -25.70
N VAL A 151 -33.60 22.42 -26.78
CA VAL A 151 -35.05 22.21 -26.74
C VAL A 151 -35.40 20.86 -26.10
N ILE A 152 -34.59 19.83 -26.33
CA ILE A 152 -34.83 18.49 -25.78
C ILE A 152 -34.52 18.45 -24.27
N ILE A 153 -33.46 19.13 -23.82
CA ILE A 153 -33.13 19.24 -22.39
C ILE A 153 -34.16 20.11 -21.65
N GLY A 154 -34.66 21.19 -22.27
CA GLY A 154 -35.73 22.02 -21.69
C GLY A 154 -37.07 21.29 -21.51
N VAL A 155 -37.44 20.41 -22.44
CA VAL A 155 -38.67 19.59 -22.33
C VAL A 155 -38.52 18.49 -21.27
N LEU A 156 -37.34 17.88 -21.12
CA LEU A 156 -37.08 16.87 -20.09
C LEU A 156 -37.07 17.45 -18.66
N ILE A 157 -36.49 18.64 -18.48
CA ILE A 157 -36.51 19.33 -17.18
C ILE A 157 -37.94 19.83 -16.83
N GLY A 158 -38.69 20.28 -17.83
CA GLY A 158 -40.09 20.71 -17.67
C GLY A 158 -41.04 19.55 -17.30
N CYS A 159 -40.89 18.39 -17.93
CA CYS A 159 -41.66 17.19 -17.57
C CYS A 159 -41.27 16.67 -16.19
N GLY A 160 -39.99 16.67 -15.83
CA GLY A 160 -39.50 16.24 -14.52
C GLY A 160 -40.08 17.03 -13.35
N LEU A 161 -40.11 18.37 -13.46
CA LEU A 161 -40.68 19.25 -12.44
C LEU A 161 -42.20 19.08 -12.30
N LEU A 162 -42.92 18.87 -13.41
CA LEU A 162 -44.36 18.62 -13.36
C LEU A 162 -44.68 17.29 -12.68
N SER A 163 -43.89 16.23 -12.91
CA SER A 163 -44.05 14.95 -12.22
C SER A 163 -43.80 15.05 -10.72
N VAL A 164 -42.81 15.83 -10.27
CA VAL A 164 -42.54 16.02 -8.83
C VAL A 164 -43.69 16.76 -8.12
N VAL A 165 -44.29 17.77 -8.78
CA VAL A 165 -45.45 18.50 -8.22
C VAL A 165 -46.69 17.59 -8.15
N ILE A 166 -46.93 16.77 -9.18
CA ILE A 166 -48.05 15.82 -9.19
C ILE A 166 -47.86 14.73 -8.11
N ILE A 167 -46.65 14.18 -7.97
CA ILE A 167 -46.34 13.19 -6.93
C ILE A 167 -46.46 13.81 -5.54
N GLY A 168 -45.98 15.04 -5.34
CA GLY A 168 -46.13 15.78 -4.08
C GLY A 168 -47.59 16.05 -3.72
N ALA A 169 -48.42 16.42 -4.70
CA ALA A 169 -49.85 16.61 -4.50
C ALA A 169 -50.56 15.28 -4.16
N LEU A 170 -50.18 14.18 -4.81
CA LEU A 170 -50.72 12.85 -4.51
C LEU A 170 -50.32 12.36 -3.12
N ILE A 171 -49.08 12.57 -2.69
CA ILE A 171 -48.62 12.23 -1.33
C ILE A 171 -49.33 13.10 -0.29
N MET A 172 -49.55 14.38 -0.57
CA MET A 172 -50.27 15.29 0.34
C MET A 172 -51.74 14.90 0.49
N VAL A 173 -52.41 14.53 -0.60
CA VAL A 173 -53.80 14.02 -0.57
C VAL A 173 -53.86 12.66 0.14
N SER A 174 -52.88 11.77 -0.07
CA SER A 174 -52.79 10.49 0.64
C SER A 174 -52.57 10.67 2.14
N ASN A 175 -51.77 11.65 2.56
CA ASN A 175 -51.55 11.96 3.98
C ASN A 175 -52.76 12.64 4.63
N LEU A 176 -53.56 13.39 3.87
CA LEU A 176 -54.81 13.98 4.33
C LEU A 176 -55.95 12.95 4.47
N LEU A 177 -55.88 11.83 3.73
CA LEU A 177 -56.86 10.74 3.78
C LEU A 177 -56.49 9.61 4.77
N ASN A 178 -55.23 9.53 5.22
CA ASN A 178 -54.75 8.47 6.12
C ASN A 178 -54.74 8.80 7.62
N ASN A 179 -55.19 9.99 8.04
CA ASN A 179 -55.27 10.36 9.46
C ASN A 179 -56.67 10.10 10.05
N SER A 180 -57.13 8.86 9.94
CA SER A 180 -58.22 8.34 10.77
C SER A 180 -57.89 6.95 11.28
N ASP A 181 -57.58 6.91 12.57
CA ASP A 181 -57.73 5.82 13.54
C ASP A 181 -56.91 4.50 13.42
N THR A 182 -56.28 4.22 14.57
CA THR A 182 -56.04 2.92 15.24
C THR A 182 -54.67 2.23 15.19
N THR A 183 -54.39 1.66 16.37
CA THR A 183 -53.22 1.05 17.03
C THR A 183 -52.86 -0.39 16.55
N PRO A 184 -51.78 -1.03 17.05
CA PRO A 184 -50.83 -1.82 16.24
C PRO A 184 -51.04 -3.35 16.31
N GLU A 185 -50.55 -4.07 15.29
CA GLU A 185 -50.25 -5.51 15.40
C GLU A 185 -49.13 -5.97 14.44
N ALA A 186 -48.47 -7.05 14.85
CA ALA A 186 -47.24 -7.62 14.27
C ALA A 186 -47.46 -8.45 12.99
N GLY A 187 -46.42 -8.60 12.15
CA GLY A 187 -46.41 -9.64 11.11
C GLY A 187 -45.46 -9.43 9.92
N VAL A 188 -44.24 -9.97 10.04
CA VAL A 188 -43.43 -10.76 9.08
C VAL A 188 -43.64 -10.60 7.54
N SER A 189 -42.51 -10.24 6.88
CA SER A 189 -41.95 -10.68 5.57
C SER A 189 -42.57 -10.23 4.22
N SER A 190 -41.79 -9.54 3.37
CA SER A 190 -41.06 -10.16 2.23
C SER A 190 -40.48 -9.11 1.24
N ASN A 191 -39.35 -9.49 0.63
CA ASN A 191 -38.47 -8.76 -0.29
C ASN A 191 -39.15 -8.15 -1.55
N THR A 192 -38.54 -7.08 -2.11
CA THR A 192 -37.78 -7.10 -3.40
C THR A 192 -37.45 -5.67 -3.88
N GLY A 193 -36.20 -5.43 -4.33
CA GLY A 193 -35.87 -4.24 -5.16
C GLY A 193 -34.44 -3.68 -5.05
N LEU A 194 -33.44 -4.43 -5.54
CA LEU A 194 -32.05 -4.12 -5.95
C LEU A 194 -31.35 -2.77 -5.57
N PRO A 195 -30.09 -2.83 -5.08
CA PRO A 195 -29.08 -1.79 -5.31
C PRO A 195 -28.16 -2.10 -6.52
N ALA A 196 -27.58 -1.03 -7.09
CA ALA A 196 -26.63 -0.99 -8.20
C ALA A 196 -25.24 -1.58 -7.83
N PRO A 197 -24.37 -1.93 -8.81
CA PRO A 197 -23.28 -2.88 -8.61
C PRO A 197 -22.11 -2.28 -7.83
N LEU A 198 -21.63 -3.05 -6.84
CA LEU A 198 -20.37 -2.83 -6.12
C LEU A 198 -19.22 -3.32 -6.99
N ASP A 199 -18.29 -2.44 -7.35
CA ASP A 199 -17.10 -2.76 -8.17
C ASP A 199 -16.08 -3.56 -7.33
N GLU A 200 -15.57 -4.66 -7.87
CA GLU A 200 -14.97 -5.86 -7.24
C GLU A 200 -13.61 -5.68 -6.51
N THR A 201 -13.28 -4.51 -5.96
CA THR A 201 -12.03 -4.34 -5.18
C THR A 201 -12.23 -4.38 -3.66
N SER A 202 -13.48 -4.35 -3.20
CA SER A 202 -13.83 -4.56 -1.78
C SER A 202 -13.84 -6.05 -1.36
N GLU A 203 -13.85 -6.98 -2.32
CA GLU A 203 -13.93 -8.42 -2.06
C GLU A 203 -12.55 -9.03 -1.76
N ALA A 204 -11.48 -8.44 -2.28
CA ALA A 204 -10.10 -8.79 -1.91
C ALA A 204 -9.76 -8.47 -0.43
N ALA A 205 -10.55 -7.60 0.21
CA ALA A 205 -10.45 -7.34 1.65
C ALA A 205 -11.29 -8.31 2.50
N ARG A 206 -12.22 -9.07 1.90
CA ARG A 206 -13.17 -9.95 2.62
C ARG A 206 -12.86 -11.44 2.51
N GLU A 207 -12.28 -11.93 1.40
CA GLU A 207 -12.02 -13.38 1.22
C GLU A 207 -10.83 -13.97 2.01
N THR A 208 -10.14 -13.22 2.88
CA THR A 208 -9.09 -13.80 3.75
C THR A 208 -9.63 -14.34 5.09
N LEU A 209 -10.93 -14.20 5.36
CA LEU A 209 -11.59 -14.88 6.48
C LEU A 209 -12.79 -15.66 5.94
N VAL A 210 -12.74 -16.98 6.09
CA VAL A 210 -13.79 -18.00 5.87
C VAL A 210 -13.52 -18.89 4.64
N ALA A 211 -12.67 -19.90 4.85
CA ALA A 211 -12.86 -21.23 4.28
C ALA A 211 -12.10 -22.30 5.10
N SER A 212 -12.84 -22.90 6.03
CA SER A 212 -12.86 -24.34 6.35
C SER A 212 -11.56 -25.08 6.67
N GLY A 213 -11.33 -25.26 7.98
CA GLY A 213 -10.63 -26.41 8.55
C GLY A 213 -11.23 -26.72 9.92
N THR A 214 -11.97 -27.82 10.02
CA THR A 214 -12.66 -28.28 11.23
C THR A 214 -11.68 -28.45 12.39
N LEU A 215 -11.83 -27.65 13.47
CA LEU A 215 -11.02 -27.80 14.68
C LEU A 215 -11.52 -29.02 15.50
N PRO A 216 -10.62 -29.81 16.12
CA PRO A 216 -11.03 -30.82 17.09
C PRO A 216 -11.60 -30.16 18.36
N PRO A 217 -12.50 -30.82 19.10
CA PRO A 217 -13.05 -30.25 20.32
C PRO A 217 -11.95 -30.10 21.38
N LEU A 218 -11.94 -28.95 22.06
CA LEU A 218 -11.03 -28.65 23.15
C LEU A 218 -11.27 -29.61 24.33
N ASP A 219 -10.21 -30.31 24.76
CA ASP A 219 -10.19 -31.03 26.03
C ASP A 219 -10.22 -30.02 27.18
N THR A 220 -11.26 -30.08 28.01
CA THR A 220 -11.53 -29.14 29.11
C THR A 220 -11.08 -29.67 30.47
N THR A 221 -10.18 -30.66 30.53
CA THR A 221 -9.65 -31.13 31.81
C THR A 221 -8.65 -30.12 32.41
N PRO A 222 -8.91 -29.58 33.62
CA PRO A 222 -8.01 -28.62 34.25
C PRO A 222 -6.79 -29.34 34.81
N THR A 223 -5.62 -29.13 34.20
CA THR A 223 -4.35 -29.54 34.80
C THR A 223 -4.04 -28.64 35.99
N LYS A 224 -3.96 -29.25 37.17
CA LYS A 224 -3.81 -28.63 38.49
C LYS A 224 -2.47 -27.89 38.61
N ILE A 225 -2.45 -26.58 38.43
CA ILE A 225 -1.35 -25.73 38.90
C ILE A 225 -1.57 -25.38 40.36
N LEU A 226 -0.65 -25.84 41.21
CA LEU A 226 -0.58 -25.53 42.63
C LEU A 226 -0.05 -24.09 42.83
N GLY A 227 -0.95 -23.23 43.32
CA GLY A 227 -0.70 -22.28 44.39
C GLY A 227 0.26 -21.11 44.13
N SER A 228 -0.30 -19.93 43.85
CA SER A 228 0.20 -18.63 44.32
C SER A 228 -0.87 -17.55 44.17
N ILE A 229 -1.51 -17.26 45.31
CA ILE A 229 -2.36 -16.13 45.71
C ILE A 229 -2.53 -15.00 44.67
N LEU A 230 -3.73 -14.94 44.05
CA LEU A 230 -4.32 -13.69 43.59
C LEU A 230 -5.80 -13.68 44.01
N THR A 231 -6.21 -12.58 44.65
CA THR A 231 -7.57 -12.26 45.05
C THR A 231 -8.57 -12.34 43.88
N PRO A 232 -9.83 -12.70 44.11
CA PRO A 232 -10.82 -12.82 43.03
C PRO A 232 -11.16 -11.43 42.48
N ILE A 233 -10.73 -11.14 41.26
CA ILE A 233 -11.27 -10.03 40.46
C ILE A 233 -12.60 -10.50 39.86
N SER A 234 -13.68 -9.82 40.23
CA SER A 234 -15.03 -10.04 39.71
C SER A 234 -15.04 -10.11 38.18
N SER A 235 -15.58 -11.20 37.67
CA SER A 235 -15.77 -11.49 36.25
C SER A 235 -16.96 -10.72 35.68
N THR A 236 -16.78 -9.45 35.36
CA THR A 236 -17.66 -8.70 34.44
C THR A 236 -16.91 -7.47 33.97
N ASN A 237 -16.09 -7.63 32.91
CA ASN A 237 -15.69 -6.55 31.99
C ASN A 237 -14.96 -7.17 30.80
N ILE A 238 -15.63 -8.06 30.07
CA ILE A 238 -15.25 -8.35 28.69
C ILE A 238 -16.18 -7.48 27.84
N ALA A 239 -15.64 -6.39 27.31
CA ALA A 239 -16.35 -5.60 26.32
C ALA A 239 -16.53 -6.44 25.04
N PRO A 240 -17.72 -6.43 24.40
CA PRO A 240 -17.92 -7.13 23.14
C PRO A 240 -16.99 -6.55 22.06
N VAL A 241 -16.48 -7.43 21.19
CA VAL A 241 -15.71 -7.03 20.01
C VAL A 241 -16.59 -6.17 19.12
N GLY A 242 -16.28 -4.87 19.02
CA GLY A 242 -16.99 -3.92 18.16
C GLY A 242 -17.40 -2.60 18.80
N GLU A 243 -17.32 -2.46 20.13
CA GLU A 243 -17.44 -1.14 20.78
C GLU A 243 -16.08 -0.70 21.33
N ALA A 244 -15.48 0.32 20.71
CA ALA A 244 -14.31 1.00 21.26
C ALA A 244 -14.74 1.83 22.47
N ALA A 245 -14.88 1.18 23.63
CA ALA A 245 -14.96 1.86 24.90
C ALA A 245 -13.57 2.43 25.22
N THR A 246 -13.33 3.65 24.74
CA THR A 246 -12.12 4.47 24.94
C THR A 246 -10.90 3.97 24.16
N ALA A 247 -10.32 4.86 23.34
CA ALA A 247 -9.03 4.62 22.69
C ALA A 247 -8.01 4.20 23.75
N THR A 248 -7.59 2.93 23.71
CA THR A 248 -6.45 2.44 24.50
C THR A 248 -5.21 3.18 24.00
N ARG A 249 -4.92 4.33 24.63
CA ARG A 249 -3.69 5.09 24.37
C ARG A 249 -2.51 4.18 24.67
N VAL A 250 -1.76 3.78 23.65
CA VAL A 250 -0.52 3.04 23.84
C VAL A 250 0.53 4.05 24.30
N PRO A 251 1.00 4.02 25.57
CA PRO A 251 1.90 5.05 26.08
C PRO A 251 3.19 5.19 25.27
N ALA A 252 3.63 4.08 24.65
CA ALA A 252 4.82 4.03 23.80
C ALA A 252 4.72 4.87 22.51
N LEU A 253 3.53 5.28 22.06
CA LEU A 253 3.38 6.16 20.88
C LEU A 253 3.69 7.62 21.22
N ASN A 254 3.47 8.04 22.47
CA ASN A 254 3.74 9.41 22.90
C ASN A 254 5.25 9.70 22.92
N ASP A 255 6.08 8.68 23.17
CA ASP A 255 7.54 8.80 23.25
C ASP A 255 8.23 8.91 21.88
N VAL A 256 7.53 8.58 20.79
CA VAL A 256 8.05 8.67 19.41
C VAL A 256 7.79 10.04 18.79
N GLY A 257 6.73 10.74 19.24
CA GLY A 257 6.25 11.98 18.62
C GLY A 257 5.81 11.80 17.16
N GLY A 258 5.43 12.89 16.50
CA GLY A 258 5.11 12.91 15.07
C GLY A 258 3.63 12.75 14.71
N GLU A 259 3.36 12.59 13.42
CA GLU A 259 2.01 12.54 12.83
C GLU A 259 1.82 11.22 12.08
N LEU A 260 0.68 10.56 12.29
CA LEU A 260 0.23 9.44 11.47
C LEU A 260 -0.86 9.92 10.51
N ILE A 261 -0.68 9.66 9.21
CA ILE A 261 -1.71 9.88 8.20
C ILE A 261 -2.26 8.54 7.76
N TYR A 262 -3.57 8.38 7.86
CA TYR A 262 -4.28 7.15 7.52
C TYR A 262 -5.63 7.50 6.90
N PHE A 263 -6.33 6.48 6.42
CA PHE A 263 -7.71 6.61 6.00
C PHE A 263 -8.60 5.65 6.80
N ASP A 264 -9.82 6.08 7.04
CA ASP A 264 -10.80 5.38 7.87
C ASP A 264 -12.20 5.65 7.36
N GLN A 265 -13.14 4.73 7.60
CA GLN A 265 -14.50 4.87 7.13
C GLN A 265 -15.30 5.77 8.09
N ARG A 266 -15.71 6.96 7.63
CA ARG A 266 -16.43 7.96 8.42
C ARG A 266 -17.56 8.55 7.59
N GLY A 267 -18.76 8.64 8.18
CA GLY A 267 -19.92 9.20 7.46
C GLY A 267 -20.37 8.40 6.23
N GLY A 268 -19.91 7.15 6.06
CA GLY A 268 -20.24 6.28 4.93
C GLY A 268 -19.20 6.25 3.81
N SER A 269 -18.22 7.14 3.82
CA SER A 269 -17.09 7.22 2.89
C SER A 269 -15.76 6.94 3.59
N PHE A 270 -14.68 6.69 2.82
CA PHE A 270 -13.32 6.73 3.37
C PHE A 270 -12.81 8.16 3.40
N GLU A 271 -12.24 8.55 4.54
CA GLU A 271 -11.71 9.90 4.76
C GLU A 271 -10.25 9.86 5.18
N ILE A 272 -9.48 10.89 4.80
CA ILE A 272 -8.10 11.07 5.23
C ILE A 272 -8.07 11.71 6.62
N VAL A 273 -7.35 11.08 7.53
CA VAL A 273 -7.25 11.49 8.93
C VAL A 273 -5.79 11.64 9.32
N ARG A 274 -5.50 12.71 10.05
CA ARG A 274 -4.23 12.94 10.74
C ARG A 274 -4.40 12.64 12.23
N LEU A 275 -3.49 11.88 12.80
CA LEU A 275 -3.37 11.65 14.24
C LEU A 275 -2.02 12.18 14.72
N ASN A 276 -2.07 13.14 15.65
CA ASN A 276 -0.87 13.57 16.36
C ASN A 276 -0.54 12.52 17.44
N LEU A 277 0.62 11.88 17.32
CA LEU A 277 1.00 10.74 18.17
C LEU A 277 1.38 11.14 19.60
N GLU A 278 1.74 12.40 19.83
CA GLU A 278 2.09 12.92 21.15
C GLU A 278 0.83 13.24 21.99
N THR A 279 -0.14 13.90 21.38
CA THR A 279 -1.37 14.36 22.06
C THR A 279 -2.52 13.37 21.95
N GLY A 280 -2.49 12.49 20.94
CA GLY A 280 -3.59 11.62 20.56
C GLY A 280 -4.76 12.35 19.89
N ILE A 281 -4.55 13.59 19.42
CA ILE A 281 -5.60 14.37 18.76
C ILE A 281 -5.71 13.95 17.30
N GLU A 282 -6.91 13.56 16.88
CA GLU A 282 -7.25 13.31 15.48
C GLU A 282 -7.82 14.57 14.79
N THR A 283 -7.50 14.76 13.52
CA THR A 283 -8.03 15.81 12.67
C THR A 283 -8.37 15.22 11.30
N GLN A 284 -9.63 15.34 10.88
CA GLN A 284 -10.05 14.95 9.53
C GLN A 284 -9.53 16.00 8.53
N LEU A 285 -8.84 15.54 7.49
CA LEU A 285 -8.33 16.40 6.41
C LEU A 285 -9.30 16.46 5.22
N THR A 286 -10.16 15.45 5.09
CA THR A 286 -11.25 15.40 4.12
C THR A 286 -12.57 15.12 4.83
N GLN A 287 -13.65 15.69 4.32
CA GLN A 287 -15.00 15.50 4.84
C GLN A 287 -16.00 15.73 3.70
N ASP A 288 -16.28 14.68 2.94
CA ASP A 288 -17.25 14.71 1.85
C ASP A 288 -17.81 13.31 1.56
N SER A 289 -18.73 13.20 0.59
CA SER A 289 -19.32 11.90 0.22
C SER A 289 -18.42 11.07 -0.69
N SER A 290 -17.22 11.56 -1.05
CA SER A 290 -16.30 10.84 -1.93
C SER A 290 -15.41 9.88 -1.13
N THR A 291 -14.88 8.88 -1.80
CA THR A 291 -13.93 7.92 -1.24
C THR A 291 -12.52 8.47 -1.36
N ASN A 292 -11.97 8.95 -0.24
CA ASN A 292 -10.60 9.45 -0.12
C ASN A 292 -9.71 8.36 0.51
N SER A 293 -8.67 7.90 -0.19
CA SER A 293 -7.88 6.74 0.25
C SER A 293 -6.41 6.81 -0.19
N TYR A 294 -5.59 5.88 0.32
CA TYR A 294 -4.15 5.77 0.02
C TYR A 294 -3.37 7.09 0.20
N PRO A 295 -3.43 7.73 1.38
CA PRO A 295 -2.68 8.95 1.62
C PRO A 295 -1.17 8.69 1.73
N GLN A 296 -0.37 9.64 1.27
CA GLN A 296 1.08 9.70 1.45
C GLN A 296 1.50 11.13 1.84
N ALA A 297 2.24 11.26 2.93
CA ALA A 297 2.83 12.53 3.33
C ALA A 297 4.04 12.87 2.48
N SER A 298 4.24 14.15 2.15
CA SER A 298 5.44 14.63 1.49
C SER A 298 6.66 14.54 2.42
N PRO A 299 7.89 14.35 1.88
CA PRO A 299 9.10 14.27 2.70
C PRO A 299 9.36 15.51 3.59
N ASP A 300 8.89 16.67 3.16
CA ASP A 300 8.98 17.93 3.91
C ASP A 300 7.86 18.13 4.95
N GLY A 301 6.93 17.18 5.06
CA GLY A 301 5.82 17.21 6.01
C GLY A 301 4.77 18.31 5.77
N ARG A 302 4.75 18.94 4.58
CA ARG A 302 3.80 20.03 4.29
C ARG A 302 2.51 19.56 3.63
N TRP A 303 2.56 18.45 2.90
CA TRP A 303 1.48 18.02 2.02
C TRP A 303 1.13 16.56 2.24
N VAL A 304 -0.11 16.22 1.93
CA VAL A 304 -0.59 14.84 1.78
C VAL A 304 -1.14 14.71 0.37
N VAL A 305 -0.70 13.69 -0.36
CA VAL A 305 -1.33 13.27 -1.62
C VAL A 305 -2.17 12.03 -1.37
N PHE A 306 -3.28 11.90 -2.07
CA PHE A 306 -4.23 10.80 -1.91
C PHE A 306 -5.05 10.63 -3.20
N GLN A 307 -5.75 9.52 -3.34
CA GLN A 307 -6.72 9.34 -4.42
C GLN A 307 -8.14 9.67 -3.92
N SER A 308 -8.95 10.31 -4.75
CA SER A 308 -10.34 10.67 -4.47
C SER A 308 -11.20 10.40 -5.69
N ASN A 309 -12.45 9.96 -5.52
CA ASN A 309 -13.40 9.77 -6.61
C ASN A 309 -14.49 10.86 -6.71
N ARG A 310 -14.16 12.07 -6.24
CA ARG A 310 -15.13 13.16 -6.05
C ARG A 310 -15.75 13.70 -7.34
N ASP A 311 -15.10 13.50 -8.47
CA ASP A 311 -15.51 13.95 -9.81
C ASP A 311 -16.09 12.83 -10.69
N GLY A 312 -16.05 11.58 -10.23
CA GLY A 312 -16.74 10.44 -10.84
C GLY A 312 -15.85 9.20 -11.01
N ASP A 313 -14.54 9.40 -11.09
CA ASP A 313 -13.51 8.37 -11.14
C ASP A 313 -12.33 8.76 -10.26
N PHE A 314 -11.38 7.85 -10.04
CA PHE A 314 -10.30 8.13 -9.10
C PHE A 314 -9.30 9.07 -9.74
N GLU A 315 -9.03 10.17 -9.06
CA GLU A 315 -8.03 11.17 -9.41
C GLU A 315 -7.10 11.45 -8.23
N ILE A 316 -5.91 11.99 -8.50
CA ILE A 316 -4.91 12.34 -7.49
C ILE A 316 -5.17 13.75 -6.98
N TYR A 317 -5.32 13.86 -5.66
CA TYR A 317 -5.51 15.10 -4.94
C TYR A 317 -4.40 15.35 -3.95
N ARG A 318 -4.26 16.63 -3.58
CA ARG A 318 -3.33 17.13 -2.57
C ARG A 318 -4.07 17.98 -1.55
N VAL A 319 -3.67 17.87 -0.29
CA VAL A 319 -4.07 18.77 0.80
C VAL A 319 -2.86 19.13 1.65
N ASN A 320 -2.88 20.30 2.28
CA ASN A 320 -1.88 20.63 3.29
C ASN A 320 -2.03 19.67 4.49
N LEU A 321 -0.91 19.23 5.08
CA LEU A 321 -0.91 18.32 6.22
C LEU A 321 -1.72 18.87 7.40
N PHE A 322 -1.73 20.20 7.56
CA PHE A 322 -2.44 20.91 8.61
C PHE A 322 -3.89 21.27 8.25
N GLY A 323 -4.37 20.80 7.09
CA GLY A 323 -5.69 21.10 6.55
C GLY A 323 -5.66 22.33 5.64
N GLY A 324 -6.76 22.54 4.90
CA GLY A 324 -6.89 23.64 3.95
C GLY A 324 -7.66 23.21 2.71
N GLU A 325 -7.59 24.02 1.66
CA GLU A 325 -8.25 23.70 0.39
C GLU A 325 -7.60 22.48 -0.28
N LEU A 326 -8.45 21.64 -0.85
CA LEU A 326 -8.03 20.49 -1.65
C LEU A 326 -7.65 20.96 -3.05
N GLN A 327 -6.56 20.43 -3.57
CA GLN A 327 -6.11 20.68 -4.93
C GLN A 327 -6.16 19.39 -5.74
N GLN A 328 -6.88 19.42 -6.86
CA GLN A 328 -6.84 18.37 -7.87
C GLN A 328 -5.55 18.45 -8.68
N LEU A 329 -4.81 17.35 -8.78
CA LEU A 329 -3.55 17.29 -9.52
C LEU A 329 -3.70 16.61 -10.88
N THR A 330 -4.64 15.66 -11.01
CA THR A 330 -4.99 14.97 -12.26
C THR A 330 -6.48 15.17 -12.55
N ASP A 331 -6.83 15.32 -13.82
CA ASP A 331 -8.18 15.62 -14.32
C ASP A 331 -8.26 15.11 -15.76
N ASN A 332 -8.81 13.90 -15.91
CA ASN A 332 -8.88 13.16 -17.15
C ASN A 332 -9.97 12.07 -17.09
N ASP A 333 -10.21 11.39 -18.21
CA ASP A 333 -11.27 10.35 -18.30
C ASP A 333 -10.77 8.96 -17.82
N TYR A 334 -9.62 8.89 -17.12
CA TYR A 334 -8.99 7.64 -16.70
C TYR A 334 -8.71 7.62 -15.21
N ARG A 335 -8.75 6.41 -14.64
CA ARG A 335 -8.52 6.19 -13.22
C ARG A 335 -7.04 6.39 -12.88
N ASP A 336 -6.74 7.44 -12.13
CA ASP A 336 -5.44 7.73 -11.54
C ASP A 336 -5.41 7.37 -10.05
N ARG A 337 -4.46 6.51 -9.66
CA ARG A 337 -4.50 5.81 -8.37
C ARG A 337 -3.14 5.69 -7.71
N LEU A 338 -3.17 5.43 -6.40
CA LEU A 338 -2.01 5.00 -5.61
C LEU A 338 -0.81 5.97 -5.66
N PRO A 339 -1.01 7.26 -5.32
CA PRO A 339 0.05 8.23 -5.41
C PRO A 339 1.15 7.94 -4.38
N THR A 340 2.40 8.25 -4.73
CA THR A 340 3.55 8.21 -3.81
C THR A 340 4.56 9.31 -4.14
N TRP A 341 5.24 9.83 -3.12
CA TRP A 341 6.26 10.86 -3.29
C TRP A 341 7.63 10.25 -3.59
N SER A 342 8.42 10.96 -4.41
CA SER A 342 9.86 10.72 -4.43
C SER A 342 10.49 11.08 -3.08
N PRO A 343 11.60 10.42 -2.68
CA PRO A 343 12.28 10.74 -1.42
C PRO A 343 12.76 12.19 -1.29
N ASP A 344 13.08 12.83 -2.42
CA ASP A 344 13.49 14.24 -2.49
C ASP A 344 12.31 15.22 -2.57
N GLY A 345 11.07 14.73 -2.69
CA GLY A 345 9.86 15.55 -2.80
C GLY A 345 9.69 16.25 -4.16
N GLU A 346 10.57 15.97 -5.14
CA GLU A 346 10.52 16.60 -6.46
C GLU A 346 9.43 16.04 -7.39
N TRP A 347 8.93 14.84 -7.10
CA TRP A 347 8.01 14.10 -7.97
C TRP A 347 6.94 13.39 -7.16
N ILE A 348 5.76 13.27 -7.76
CA ILE A 348 4.70 12.35 -7.36
C ILE A 348 4.60 11.29 -8.45
N TYR A 349 4.66 10.01 -8.06
CA TYR A 349 4.42 8.87 -8.91
C TYR A 349 3.01 8.34 -8.68
N TYR A 350 2.36 7.83 -9.72
CA TYR A 350 1.02 7.27 -9.62
C TYR A 350 0.78 6.27 -10.75
N SER A 351 -0.24 5.42 -10.57
CA SER A 351 -0.71 4.48 -11.59
C SER A 351 -1.85 5.12 -12.37
N SER A 352 -1.82 5.09 -13.71
CA SER A 352 -2.86 5.66 -14.57
C SER A 352 -3.28 4.69 -15.67
N ASP A 353 -4.58 4.54 -15.93
CA ASP A 353 -5.10 3.78 -17.07
C ASP A 353 -5.11 4.63 -18.36
N THR A 354 -3.94 5.13 -18.77
CA THR A 354 -3.84 6.12 -19.88
C THR A 354 -4.40 5.63 -21.23
N ARG A 355 -4.65 4.34 -21.35
CA ARG A 355 -5.15 3.68 -22.57
C ARG A 355 -6.64 3.34 -22.49
N GLY A 356 -7.26 3.40 -21.30
CA GLY A 356 -8.65 3.00 -21.07
C GLY A 356 -8.87 1.50 -21.30
N ASP A 357 -7.85 0.68 -21.06
CA ASP A 357 -7.88 -0.78 -21.23
C ASP A 357 -7.71 -1.54 -19.90
N GLU A 358 -7.87 -0.82 -18.78
CA GLU A 358 -7.68 -1.30 -17.41
C GLU A 358 -6.25 -1.77 -17.09
N MET A 359 -5.29 -1.49 -17.98
CA MET A 359 -3.87 -1.74 -17.74
C MET A 359 -3.16 -0.44 -17.38
N TYR A 360 -2.73 -0.36 -16.13
CA TYR A 360 -2.12 0.85 -15.60
C TYR A 360 -0.66 1.02 -16.06
N ASP A 361 -0.35 2.24 -16.44
CA ASP A 361 0.99 2.75 -16.66
C ASP A 361 1.51 3.45 -15.41
N LEU A 362 2.83 3.49 -15.26
CA LEU A 362 3.47 4.28 -14.23
C LEU A 362 3.72 5.69 -14.75
N MET A 363 3.10 6.65 -14.09
CA MET A 363 3.24 8.08 -14.38
C MET A 363 4.00 8.79 -13.26
N ARG A 364 4.58 9.94 -13.62
CA ARG A 364 5.02 10.94 -12.65
C ARG A 364 4.49 12.31 -13.00
N MET A 365 4.46 13.19 -12.01
CA MET A 365 4.21 14.62 -12.16
C MET A 365 4.96 15.41 -11.10
N ARG A 366 5.11 16.71 -11.33
CA ARG A 366 5.58 17.64 -10.29
C ARG A 366 4.52 17.79 -9.19
N PRO A 367 4.92 18.21 -7.98
CA PRO A 367 4.02 18.37 -6.84
C PRO A 367 2.83 19.29 -7.10
N ASP A 368 2.97 20.27 -7.99
CA ASP A 368 1.93 21.20 -8.39
C ASP A 368 0.99 20.67 -9.48
N GLY A 369 1.20 19.43 -9.94
CA GLY A 369 0.43 18.79 -10.99
C GLY A 369 0.96 19.03 -12.41
N SER A 370 2.07 19.78 -12.56
CA SER A 370 2.72 20.00 -13.86
C SER A 370 3.62 18.82 -14.28
N ASP A 371 4.17 18.88 -15.50
CA ASP A 371 5.13 17.91 -16.06
C ASP A 371 4.70 16.43 -15.91
N LYS A 372 3.45 16.12 -16.30
CA LYS A 372 2.94 14.75 -16.33
C LYS A 372 3.63 13.93 -17.42
N GLU A 373 4.23 12.81 -17.05
CA GLU A 373 5.00 11.96 -17.97
C GLU A 373 4.80 10.48 -17.68
N VAL A 374 4.75 9.66 -18.74
CA VAL A 374 4.76 8.19 -18.64
C VAL A 374 6.21 7.76 -18.42
N ILE A 375 6.46 7.06 -17.33
CA ILE A 375 7.79 6.53 -16.99
C ILE A 375 7.92 5.10 -17.49
N PHE A 376 6.83 4.34 -17.36
CA PHE A 376 6.79 2.96 -17.77
C PHE A 376 5.39 2.60 -18.24
N SER A 377 5.32 1.98 -19.40
CA SER A 377 4.12 1.40 -19.96
C SER A 377 4.45 0.03 -20.53
N ASN A 378 3.58 -0.95 -20.25
CA ASN A 378 3.64 -2.25 -20.89
C ASN A 378 2.20 -2.74 -21.15
N ASN A 379 2.03 -3.72 -22.03
CA ASN A 379 0.73 -4.36 -22.28
C ASN A 379 0.45 -5.47 -21.26
N GLN A 380 0.86 -5.28 -20.01
CA GLN A 380 0.59 -6.20 -18.92
C GLN A 380 -0.12 -5.42 -17.81
N ARG A 381 -0.91 -6.11 -17.00
CA ARG A 381 -1.59 -5.50 -15.87
C ARG A 381 -0.54 -5.14 -14.80
N ASN A 382 -0.06 -3.91 -14.77
CA ASN A 382 0.76 -3.42 -13.66
C ASN A 382 -0.20 -3.01 -12.55
N SER A 383 -0.28 -3.79 -11.47
CA SER A 383 -1.21 -3.45 -10.40
C SER A 383 -0.65 -2.43 -9.41
N HIS A 384 0.67 -2.27 -9.22
CA HIS A 384 1.20 -1.32 -8.23
C HIS A 384 2.66 -0.92 -8.48
N VAL A 385 3.01 0.32 -8.12
CA VAL A 385 4.37 0.72 -7.72
C VAL A 385 4.51 0.36 -6.23
N ARG A 386 5.57 -0.35 -5.86
CA ARG A 386 5.95 -0.58 -4.46
C ARG A 386 7.30 0.06 -4.18
#